data_AF-A0A8K0K259-F1
#
_entry.id   AF-A0A8K0K259-F1
#
_cell.length_a   1.000
_cell.length_b   1.000
_cell.length_c   1.000
_cell.angle_alpha   90.00
_cell.angle_beta   90.00
_cell.angle_gamma   90.00
#
_symmetry.space_group_name_H-M   'P 1'
#
loop_
_entity.id
_entity.type
_entity.pdbx_description
1 polymer ?
#
loop_
_entity_poly.entity_id
_entity_poly.type
_entity_poly.pdbx_seq_one_letter_code
_entity_poly.pdbx_strand_id
1 'polypeptide(L)' 'MGAALLHDPELLVLDEPTVGVDPVLRQSIWDYLIDITSKGNRTVIITTHYIEEARQADYVSLIIISIQSAALDH' A
#
# COMPACT_ATOMS: atom_id res chain seq x y z
N MET A 1 -11.11 -2.76 2.06
CA MET A 1 -11.34 -1.39 1.53
C MET A 1 -12.65 -0.79 1.99
N GLY A 2 -13.83 -1.36 1.67
CA GLY A 2 -15.13 -0.73 1.96
C GLY A 2 -15.40 -0.34 3.42
N ALA A 3 -15.02 -1.16 4.41
CA ALA A 3 -15.20 -0.83 5.83
C ALA A 3 -14.23 0.27 6.32
N ALA A 4 -13.03 0.35 5.73
CA ALA A 4 -12.00 1.30 6.14
C ALA A 4 -12.32 2.75 5.68
N LEU A 5 -13.14 2.90 4.64
CA LEU A 5 -13.54 4.20 4.08
C LEU A 5 -14.83 4.76 4.71
N LEU A 6 -15.53 3.96 5.52
CA LEU A 6 -16.88 4.28 6.01
C LEU A 6 -16.92 5.49 6.96
N HIS A 7 -15.80 5.80 7.62
CA HIS A 7 -15.70 6.81 8.69
C HIS A 7 -14.83 8.01 8.32
N ASP A 8 -14.52 8.19 7.03
CA ASP A 8 -13.69 9.30 6.53
C ASP A 8 -12.40 9.55 7.36
N PRO A 9 -11.52 8.54 7.52
CA PRO A 9 -10.32 8.73 8.32
C PRO A 9 -9.31 9.67 7.66
N GLU A 10 -8.65 10.50 8.47
CA GLU A 10 -7.51 11.31 8.06
C GLU A 10 -6.28 10.45 7.68
N LEU A 11 -6.20 9.21 8.18
CA LEU A 11 -5.14 8.25 7.88
C LEU A 11 -5.73 6.87 7.54
N LEU A 12 -5.40 6.38 6.36
CA LEU A 12 -5.77 5.04 5.89
C LEU A 12 -4.50 4.20 5.72
N VAL A 13 -4.44 3.03 6.38
CA VAL A 13 -3.34 2.07 6.20
C VAL A 13 -3.89 0.81 5.53
N LEU A 14 -3.30 0.40 4.41
CA LEU A 14 -3.72 -0.76 3.64
C LEU A 14 -2.54 -1.73 3.47
N ASP A 15 -2.73 -2.98 3.91
CA ASP A 15 -1.76 -4.04 3.70
C ASP A 15 -2.08 -4.78 2.40
N GLU A 16 -1.15 -4.75 1.44
CA GLU A 16 -1.26 -5.37 0.10
C GLU A 16 -2.64 -5.20 -0.59
N PRO A 17 -3.12 -3.95 -0.81
CA PRO A 17 -4.50 -3.68 -1.23
C PRO A 17 -4.92 -4.27 -2.58
N THR A 18 -3.96 -4.63 -3.43
CA THR A 18 -4.16 -5.06 -4.82
C THR A 18 -3.80 -6.54 -5.03
N VAL A 19 -3.50 -7.27 -3.95
CA VAL A 19 -3.18 -8.71 -4.02
C VAL A 19 -4.42 -9.49 -4.48
N GLY A 20 -4.22 -10.38 -5.45
CA GLY A 20 -5.32 -11.19 -6.02
C GLY A 20 -6.33 -10.42 -6.88
N VAL A 21 -6.09 -9.12 -7.16
CA VAL A 21 -6.93 -8.30 -8.03
C VAL A 21 -6.43 -8.39 -9.48
N ASP A 22 -7.35 -8.41 -10.44
CA ASP A 22 -7.05 -8.35 -11.87
C ASP A 22 -6.22 -7.09 -12.22
N PRO A 23 -5.26 -7.17 -13.17
CA PRO A 23 -4.43 -6.02 -13.54
C PRO A 23 -5.20 -4.76 -13.93
N VAL A 24 -6.38 -4.87 -14.56
CA VAL A 24 -7.20 -3.72 -14.94
C VAL A 24 -7.79 -3.04 -13.71
N LEU A 25 -8.30 -3.85 -12.77
CA LEU A 25 -8.93 -3.35 -11.55
C LEU A 25 -7.92 -2.74 -10.57
N ARG A 26 -6.65 -3.18 -10.62
CA ARG A 26 -5.56 -2.58 -9.85
C ARG A 26 -5.37 -1.10 -10.16
N GLN A 27 -5.42 -0.71 -11.44
CA GLN A 27 -5.29 0.70 -11.80
C GLN A 27 -6.48 1.51 -11.26
N SER A 28 -7.70 0.97 -11.34
CA SER A 28 -8.88 1.65 -10.78
C SER A 28 -8.79 1.85 -9.26
N ILE A 29 -8.22 0.88 -8.53
CA ILE A 29 -7.93 1.04 -7.10
C ILE A 29 -6.95 2.19 -6.88
N TRP A 30 -5.86 2.23 -7.66
CA TRP A 30 -4.86 3.28 -7.57
C TRP A 30 -5.40 4.67 -7.86
N ASP A 31 -6.15 4.84 -8.95
CA ASP A 31 -6.78 6.11 -9.32
C ASP A 31 -7.72 6.59 -8.21
N TYR A 32 -8.44 5.67 -7.57
CA TYR A 32 -9.30 5.98 -6.42
C TYR A 32 -8.49 6.45 -5.20
N LEU A 33 -7.38 5.78 -4.88
CA LEU A 33 -6.51 6.18 -3.77
C LEU A 33 -5.91 7.58 -4.00
N ILE A 34 -5.55 7.90 -5.24
CA ILE A 34 -5.05 9.22 -5.64
C ILE A 34 -6.16 10.29 -5.52
N ASP A 35 -7.39 10.00 -5.96
CA ASP A 35 -8.49 10.97 -5.83
C ASP A 35 -8.76 11.33 -4.36
N ILE A 36 -8.75 10.33 -3.47
CA ILE A 36 -9.05 10.58 -2.05
C ILE A 36 -7.94 11.32 -1.31
N THR A 37 -6.68 11.22 -1.73
CA THR A 37 -5.55 11.97 -1.14
C THR A 37 -5.41 13.37 -1.75
N SER A 38 -5.78 13.56 -3.02
CA SER A 38 -5.63 14.82 -3.75
C SER A 38 -6.31 16.03 -3.10
N LYS A 39 -7.37 15.79 -2.31
CA LYS A 39 -8.16 16.83 -1.62
C LYS A 39 -7.55 17.29 -0.29
N GLY A 40 -6.36 16.80 0.07
CA GLY A 40 -5.53 17.32 1.18
C GLY A 40 -5.94 16.90 2.59
N ASN A 41 -7.06 16.20 2.77
CA ASN A 41 -7.59 15.80 4.09
C ASN A 41 -7.29 14.35 4.47
N ARG A 42 -6.60 13.58 3.62
CA ARG A 42 -6.35 12.15 3.84
C ARG A 42 -4.92 11.75 3.46
N THR A 43 -4.29 11.02 4.36
CA THR A 43 -3.01 10.32 4.12
C THR A 43 -3.28 8.84 3.91
N VAL A 44 -2.71 8.26 2.86
CA VAL A 44 -2.80 6.81 2.59
C VAL A 44 -1.41 6.21 2.69
N ILE A 45 -1.27 5.18 3.52
CA ILE A 45 -0.08 4.33 3.59
C ILE A 45 -0.46 2.97 3.05
N ILE A 46 0.33 2.46 2.12
CA ILE A 46 0.14 1.12 1.57
C ILE A 46 1.42 0.29 1.70
N THR A 47 1.27 -1.02 1.77
CA THR A 47 2.36 -1.98 1.53
C THR A 47 2.13 -2.65 0.17
N THR A 48 3.21 -2.89 -0.56
CA THR A 48 3.18 -3.64 -1.83
C THR A 48 4.55 -4.21 -2.14
N HIS A 49 4.58 -5.38 -2.78
CA HIS A 49 5.78 -5.95 -3.39
C HIS A 49 5.93 -5.57 -4.87
N TYR A 50 5.00 -4.81 -5.44
CA TYR A 50 5.03 -4.38 -6.83
C TYR A 50 5.65 -2.97 -6.97
N ILE A 51 6.83 -2.88 -7.58
CA ILE A 51 7.54 -1.61 -7.79
C ILE A 51 6.71 -0.61 -8.62
N GLU A 52 5.98 -1.10 -9.63
CA GLU A 52 5.16 -0.24 -10.51
C GLU A 52 4.01 0.44 -9.76
N GLU A 53 3.54 -0.17 -8.68
CA GLU A 53 2.56 0.44 -7.79
C GLU A 53 3.22 1.54 -6.94
N ALA A 54 4.39 1.27 -6.37
CA ALA A 54 5.12 2.26 -5.57
C ALA A 54 5.53 3.51 -6.37
N ARG A 55 5.71 3.42 -7.70
CA ARG A 55 6.04 4.57 -8.56
C ARG A 55 4.95 5.65 -8.58
N GLN A 56 3.70 5.29 -8.27
CA GLN A 56 2.57 6.22 -8.27
C GLN A 56 2.43 6.98 -6.94
N ALA A 57 3.18 6.59 -5.91
CA ALA A 57 3.12 7.20 -4.58
C ALA A 57 3.96 8.48 -4.48
N ASP A 58 3.50 9.43 -3.67
CA ASP A 58 4.26 10.66 -3.36
C ASP A 58 5.57 10.36 -2.61
N TYR A 59 5.53 9.34 -1.74
CA TYR A 59 6.67 8.89 -0.94
C TYR A 59 6.80 7.37 -1.00
N VAL A 60 8.04 6.89 -1.11
CA VAL A 60 8.35 5.45 -1.17
C VAL A 60 9.36 5.09 -0.09
N SER A 61 9.02 4.12 0.76
CA SER A 61 9.93 3.49 1.72
C SER A 61 10.19 2.03 1.34
N LEU A 62 11.45 1.59 1.35
CA LEU A 62 11.82 0.20 1.15
C LEU A 62 12.02 -0.51 2.49
N ILE A 63 11.30 -1.62 2.70
CA ILE A 63 11.45 -2.47 3.88
C ILE A 63 12.18 -3.74 3.47
N ILE A 64 13.36 -3.99 4.05
CA ILE A 64 14.14 -5.22 3.82
C ILE A 64 14.16 -6.02 5.11
N ILE A 65 13.55 -7.21 5.08
CA ILE A 65 13.57 -8.15 6.21
C ILE A 65 14.68 -9.17 5.95
N SER A 66 15.77 -9.10 6.71
CA SER A 66 16.80 -10.13 6.71
C SER A 66 16.49 -11.17 7.77
N ILE A 67 16.27 -12.42 7.35
CA ILE A 67 16.09 -13.55 8.27
C ILE A 67 17.48 -14.14 8.51
N GLN A 68 18.07 -13.86 9.68
CA GLN A 68 19.36 -14.42 10.04
C GLN A 68 19.15 -15.82 10.60
N SER A 69 19.49 -16.85 9.82
CA SER A 69 19.54 -18.22 10.32
C SER A 69 20.73 -18.33 11.26
N ALA A 70 20.47 -18.46 12.56
CA ALA A 70 21.46 -18.92 13.51
C ALA A 70 21.73 -20.41 13.24
N ALA A 71 22.51 -20.68 12.20
CA ALA A 71 23.08 -22.01 11.98
C ALA A 71 24.08 -22.26 13.12
N LEU A 72 23.59 -23.00 14.13
CA LEU A 72 24.32 -23.73 15.17
C LEU A 72 25.84 -23.60 15.10
N ASP A 73 26.40 -22.73 15.96
CA ASP A 73 27.79 -22.82 16.37
C ASP A 73 27.97 -24.16 17.11
N HIS A 74 28.57 -25.14 16.41
CA HIS A 74 29.14 -26.35 16.99
C HIS A 74 30.66 -26.20 17.10
#